data_AF-A0A950BK12-F1
#
_entry.id   AF-A0A950BK12-F1
#
_cell.length_a   1.000
_cell.length_b   1.000
_cell.length_c   1.000
_cell.angle_alpha   90.00
_cell.angle_beta   90.00
_cell.angle_gamma   90.00
#
_symmetry.space_group_name_H-M   'P 1'
#
loop_
_entity.id
_entity.type
_entity.pdbx_description
1 polymer ?
#
loop_
_entity_poly.entity_id
_entity_poly.type
_entity_poly.pdbx_seq_one_letter_code
_entity_poly.pdbx_strand_id
1 'polypeptide(L)'
;RAMAAGVDVLGWSSSDNPQGVVVPACLVLLSGRATAPPANLARLWDWALESSTFLSAYDEGPKDQKRLKSVYQEVISRVRLKKAQAESLLSWCVEVGERRACAIVEKLRRKSYDKAAVITAACAEDLRLRSQPEPAAGLLERMRTRFPRHRAFQDELKLVAAKVVHDSS
;
A
#
# COMPACT_ATOMS: atom_id res chain seq x y z
N ARG A 1 -2.49 10.00 -19.33
CA ARG A 1 -2.61 8.56 -19.61
C ARG A 1 -2.69 7.86 -18.26
N ALA A 2 -3.85 7.32 -17.90
CA ALA A 2 -4.13 6.92 -16.52
C ALA A 2 -3.43 5.59 -16.19
N MET A 3 -2.64 5.57 -15.11
CA MET A 3 -1.97 4.37 -14.61
C MET A 3 -3.05 3.37 -14.19
N ALA A 4 -3.12 2.22 -14.86
CA ALA A 4 -4.06 1.12 -14.57
C ALA A 4 -5.54 1.54 -14.37
N ALA A 5 -6.02 2.59 -15.04
CA ALA A 5 -7.43 2.96 -14.98
C ALA A 5 -8.29 1.97 -15.76
N GLY A 6 -9.41 1.56 -15.16
CA GLY A 6 -10.35 0.58 -15.71
C GLY A 6 -10.22 -0.83 -15.13
N VAL A 7 -9.21 -1.09 -14.30
CA VAL A 7 -9.07 -2.38 -13.59
C VAL A 7 -9.90 -2.34 -12.31
N ASP A 8 -10.67 -3.40 -12.07
CA ASP A 8 -11.48 -3.55 -10.86
C ASP A 8 -10.58 -3.44 -9.62
N VAL A 9 -11.05 -2.78 -8.56
CA VAL A 9 -10.25 -2.57 -7.33
C VAL A 9 -10.15 -3.88 -6.53
N LEU A 10 -10.83 -4.94 -6.98
CA LEU A 10 -10.75 -6.27 -6.41
C LEU A 10 -9.71 -7.13 -7.12
N GLY A 11 -9.12 -8.08 -6.38
CA GLY A 11 -8.22 -9.07 -6.97
C GLY A 11 -6.75 -8.69 -6.97
N TRP A 12 -6.29 -7.78 -6.11
CA TRP A 12 -4.85 -7.47 -5.94
C TRP A 12 -3.97 -8.67 -5.54
N SER A 13 -4.59 -9.76 -5.09
CA SER A 13 -3.89 -11.02 -4.81
C SER A 13 -3.79 -11.94 -6.04
N SER A 14 -4.40 -11.56 -7.18
CA SER A 14 -4.21 -12.22 -8.48
C SER A 14 -3.15 -11.44 -9.26
N SER A 15 -2.29 -12.15 -9.97
CA SER A 15 -1.33 -11.57 -10.93
C SER A 15 -2.01 -10.76 -12.04
N ASP A 16 -3.29 -10.99 -12.29
CA ASP A 16 -4.04 -10.37 -13.40
C ASP A 16 -4.53 -8.95 -13.08
N ASN A 17 -4.39 -8.50 -11.84
CA ASN A 17 -4.68 -7.12 -11.44
C ASN A 17 -3.39 -6.33 -11.20
N PRO A 18 -2.91 -5.52 -12.17
CA PRO A 18 -1.66 -4.79 -12.04
C PRO A 18 -1.68 -3.76 -10.89
N GLN A 19 -2.85 -3.32 -10.40
CA GLN A 19 -2.93 -2.38 -9.27
C GLN A 19 -2.31 -2.98 -7.99
N GLY A 20 -2.35 -4.31 -7.84
CA GLY A 20 -1.77 -5.01 -6.68
C GLY A 20 -0.25 -4.84 -6.53
N VAL A 21 0.46 -4.51 -7.61
CA VAL A 21 1.91 -4.21 -7.61
C VAL A 21 2.18 -2.73 -7.85
N VAL A 22 1.43 -2.10 -8.77
CA VAL A 22 1.65 -0.71 -9.16
C VAL A 22 1.42 0.24 -7.99
N VAL A 23 0.34 0.08 -7.22
CA VAL A 23 0.07 1.00 -6.10
C VAL A 23 1.15 0.90 -5.01
N PRO A 24 1.52 -0.30 -4.51
CA PRO A 24 2.63 -0.43 -3.57
C PRO A 24 3.97 0.09 -4.13
N ALA A 25 4.30 -0.17 -5.39
CA ALA A 25 5.54 0.34 -6.00
C ALA A 25 5.55 1.88 -6.07
N CYS A 26 4.42 2.49 -6.42
CA CYS A 26 4.27 3.95 -6.44
C CYS A 26 4.40 4.55 -5.04
N LEU A 27 3.83 3.94 -4.01
CA LEU A 27 4.00 4.36 -2.62
C LEU A 27 5.48 4.25 -2.18
N VAL A 28 6.16 3.14 -2.47
CA VAL A 28 7.61 3.00 -2.21
C VAL A 28 8.42 4.09 -2.91
N LEU A 29 8.10 4.41 -4.16
CA LEU A 29 8.70 5.54 -4.88
C LEU A 29 8.42 6.88 -4.20
N LEU A 30 7.17 7.11 -3.79
CA LEU A 30 6.73 8.35 -3.16
C LEU A 30 7.36 8.56 -1.78
N SER A 31 7.68 7.49 -1.06
CA SER A 31 8.30 7.57 0.27
C SER A 31 9.70 8.18 0.23
N GLY A 32 10.39 8.13 -0.92
CA GLY A 32 11.80 8.49 -1.04
C GLY A 32 12.74 7.57 -0.23
N ARG A 33 12.22 6.50 0.38
CA ARG A 33 12.94 5.58 1.27
C ARG A 33 12.92 4.15 0.73
N ALA A 34 13.17 3.97 -0.57
CA ALA A 34 13.03 2.67 -1.24
C ALA A 34 13.82 1.52 -0.58
N THR A 35 14.95 1.82 0.07
CA THR A 35 15.79 0.85 0.79
C THR A 35 15.27 0.51 2.20
N ALA A 36 14.56 1.44 2.84
CA ALA A 36 14.04 1.32 4.19
C ALA A 36 12.68 2.06 4.33
N PRO A 37 11.62 1.58 3.67
CA PRO A 37 10.30 2.21 3.76
C PRO A 37 9.74 2.05 5.18
N PRO A 38 8.79 2.92 5.59
CA PRO A 38 8.05 2.78 6.85
C PRO A 38 7.41 1.40 7.01
N ALA A 39 7.13 1.00 8.25
CA ALA A 39 6.82 -0.39 8.58
C ALA A 39 5.61 -0.96 7.83
N ASN A 40 4.50 -0.19 7.71
CA ASN A 40 3.32 -0.69 7.01
C ASN A 40 3.52 -0.69 5.50
N LEU A 41 4.21 0.32 4.95
CA LEU A 41 4.58 0.35 3.54
C LEU A 41 5.53 -0.80 3.15
N ALA A 42 6.49 -1.13 4.02
CA ALA A 42 7.38 -2.28 3.82
C ALA A 42 6.58 -3.58 3.73
N ARG A 43 5.66 -3.80 4.68
CA ARG A 43 4.78 -4.98 4.70
C ARG A 43 3.87 -5.03 3.46
N LEU A 44 3.30 -3.90 3.04
CA LEU A 44 2.49 -3.82 1.83
C LEU A 44 3.30 -4.19 0.59
N TRP A 45 4.54 -3.71 0.51
CA TRP A 45 5.44 -4.00 -0.60
C TRP A 45 5.84 -5.47 -0.68
N ASP A 46 6.16 -6.09 0.46
CA ASP A 46 6.52 -7.51 0.51
C ASP A 46 5.36 -8.38 0.01
N TRP A 47 4.12 -8.11 0.44
CA TRP A 47 2.93 -8.82 -0.07
C TRP A 47 2.68 -8.62 -1.57
N ALA A 48 2.99 -7.44 -2.10
CA ALA A 48 2.85 -7.17 -3.53
C ALA A 48 3.82 -8.04 -4.35
N LEU A 49 5.05 -8.20 -3.86
CA LEU A 49 6.05 -9.06 -4.49
C LEU A 49 5.74 -10.55 -4.35
N GLU A 50 5.20 -10.98 -3.21
CA GLU A 50 4.74 -12.36 -3.03
C GLU A 50 3.61 -12.70 -4.03
N SER A 51 2.68 -11.78 -4.22
CA SER A 51 1.53 -11.99 -5.11
C SER A 51 1.91 -11.96 -6.60
N SER A 52 3.00 -11.28 -6.95
CA SER A 52 3.49 -11.18 -8.33
C SER A 52 4.43 -12.30 -8.76
N THR A 53 5.05 -12.99 -7.81
CA THR A 53 5.98 -14.11 -8.06
C THR A 53 5.31 -15.48 -8.05
N PHE A 54 4.02 -15.55 -7.68
CA PHE A 54 3.26 -16.81 -7.59
C PHE A 54 3.17 -17.60 -8.92
N LEU A 55 3.39 -16.95 -10.08
CA LEU A 55 3.48 -17.63 -11.38
C LEU A 55 4.82 -18.33 -11.65
N SER A 56 5.86 -18.09 -10.83
CA SER A 56 7.15 -18.79 -10.88
C SER A 56 7.08 -20.13 -10.12
N ALA A 57 6.05 -20.94 -10.41
CA ALA A 57 5.80 -22.22 -9.74
C ALA A 57 6.81 -23.33 -10.09
N TYR A 58 7.88 -23.00 -10.82
CA TYR A 58 9.00 -23.89 -11.12
C TYR A 58 10.30 -23.30 -10.56
N ASP A 59 10.57 -23.66 -9.31
CA ASP A 59 11.89 -24.06 -8.78
C ASP A 59 12.86 -23.06 -8.06
N GLU A 60 12.57 -21.77 -7.87
CA GLU A 60 13.52 -20.86 -7.13
C GLU A 60 12.90 -19.83 -6.14
N GLY A 61 11.83 -20.20 -5.41
CA GLY A 61 11.06 -19.34 -4.48
C GLY A 61 11.75 -18.09 -3.85
N PRO A 62 12.40 -18.14 -2.67
CA PRO A 62 12.81 -16.93 -1.92
C PRO A 62 13.91 -16.08 -2.57
N LYS A 63 14.69 -16.65 -3.51
CA LYS A 63 15.80 -15.95 -4.18
C LYS A 63 15.26 -14.98 -5.24
N ASP A 64 14.23 -15.40 -5.96
CA ASP A 64 13.59 -14.57 -6.99
C ASP A 64 12.91 -13.34 -6.40
N GLN A 65 12.26 -13.47 -5.24
CA GLN A 65 11.64 -12.35 -4.55
C GLN A 65 12.68 -11.31 -4.11
N LYS A 66 13.80 -11.74 -3.52
CA LYS A 66 14.90 -10.84 -3.13
C LYS A 66 15.52 -10.14 -4.33
N ARG A 67 15.74 -10.88 -5.43
CA ARG A 67 16.27 -10.33 -6.67
C ARG A 67 15.31 -9.31 -7.27
N LEU A 68 14.02 -9.62 -7.34
CA LEU A 68 12.98 -8.72 -7.82
C LEU A 68 12.88 -7.46 -6.96
N LYS A 69 12.90 -7.60 -5.63
CA LYS A 69 12.92 -6.47 -4.69
C LYS A 69 14.14 -5.57 -4.94
N SER A 70 15.33 -6.15 -5.13
CA SER A 70 16.55 -5.41 -5.43
C SER A 70 16.45 -4.64 -6.75
N VAL A 71 15.90 -5.26 -7.80
CA VAL A 71 15.70 -4.61 -9.11
C VAL A 71 14.75 -3.42 -8.99
N TYR A 72 13.62 -3.59 -8.30
CA TYR A 72 12.69 -2.47 -8.05
C TYR A 72 13.33 -1.36 -7.24
N GLN A 73 14.09 -1.69 -6.18
CA GLN A 73 14.80 -0.69 -5.38
C GLN A 73 15.78 0.12 -6.22
N GLU A 74 16.56 -0.55 -7.07
CA GLU A 74 17.49 0.11 -7.98
C GLU A 74 16.76 1.04 -8.95
N VAL A 75 15.70 0.55 -9.62
CA VAL A 75 14.94 1.36 -10.59
C VAL A 75 14.26 2.54 -9.90
N ILE A 76 13.55 2.31 -8.80
CA ILE A 76 12.82 3.34 -8.05
C ILE A 76 13.76 4.42 -7.52
N SER A 77 14.96 4.04 -7.03
CA SER A 77 15.93 5.00 -6.49
C SER A 77 16.43 6.03 -7.51
N ARG A 78 16.36 5.69 -8.80
CA ARG A 78 16.77 6.55 -9.93
C ARG A 78 15.66 7.46 -10.42
N VAL A 79 14.40 7.17 -10.09
CA VAL A 79 13.27 7.98 -10.52
C VAL A 79 13.25 9.29 -9.73
N ARG A 80 13.00 10.40 -10.43
CA ARG A 80 12.82 11.73 -9.86
C ARG A 80 11.49 12.29 -10.34
N LEU A 81 10.56 12.48 -9.42
CA LEU A 81 9.26 13.07 -9.72
C LEU A 81 9.29 14.58 -9.44
N LYS A 82 8.68 15.37 -10.33
CA LYS A 82 8.37 16.77 -10.01
C LYS A 82 7.33 16.81 -8.90
N LYS A 83 7.34 17.87 -8.07
CA LYS A 83 6.40 18.04 -6.94
C LYS A 83 4.94 17.76 -7.32
N ALA A 84 4.44 18.43 -8.37
CA ALA A 84 3.06 18.26 -8.85
C ALA A 84 2.75 16.82 -9.31
N GLN A 85 3.72 16.12 -9.93
CA GLN A 85 3.54 14.72 -10.33
C GLN A 85 3.46 13.81 -9.12
N ALA A 86 4.30 14.05 -8.11
CA ALA A 86 4.31 13.27 -6.89
C ALA A 86 3.03 13.47 -6.06
N GLU A 87 2.51 14.70 -6.00
CA GLU A 87 1.22 15.00 -5.35
C GLU A 87 0.03 14.32 -6.06
N SER A 88 -0.01 14.40 -7.40
CA SER A 88 -1.04 13.73 -8.19
C SER A 88 -0.96 12.20 -8.06
N LEU A 89 0.25 11.65 -8.08
CA LEU A 89 0.49 10.22 -7.91
C LEU A 89 0.09 9.75 -6.51
N LEU A 90 0.42 10.51 -5.47
CA LEU A 90 0.03 10.18 -4.09
C LEU A 90 -1.49 10.21 -3.94
N SER A 91 -2.16 11.26 -4.44
CA SER A 91 -3.62 11.38 -4.39
C SER A 91 -4.28 10.16 -5.03
N TRP A 92 -3.81 9.75 -6.21
CA TRP A 92 -4.28 8.55 -6.89
C TRP A 92 -4.04 7.26 -6.07
N CYS A 93 -2.84 7.09 -5.48
CA CYS A 93 -2.54 5.92 -4.65
C CYS A 93 -3.44 5.85 -3.41
N VAL A 94 -3.68 6.98 -2.74
CA VAL A 94 -4.56 7.07 -1.57
C VAL A 94 -6.00 6.74 -1.97
N GLU A 95 -6.51 7.30 -3.06
CA GLU A 95 -7.87 7.03 -3.54
C GLU A 95 -8.07 5.55 -3.87
N VAL A 96 -7.14 4.97 -4.62
CA VAL A 96 -7.20 3.55 -5.02
C VAL A 96 -7.02 2.63 -3.80
N GLY A 97 -6.10 2.95 -2.90
CA GLY A 97 -5.88 2.22 -1.66
C GLY A 97 -7.10 2.25 -0.72
N GLU A 98 -7.72 3.42 -0.54
CA GLU A 98 -8.94 3.59 0.25
C GLU A 98 -10.09 2.77 -0.34
N ARG A 99 -10.30 2.83 -1.66
CA ARG A 99 -11.31 2.00 -2.35
C ARG A 99 -11.04 0.51 -2.16
N ARG A 100 -9.78 0.06 -2.22
CA ARG A 100 -9.40 -1.33 -2.00
C ARG A 100 -9.70 -1.79 -0.58
N ALA A 101 -9.29 -1.00 0.41
CA ALA A 101 -9.54 -1.30 1.81
C ALA A 101 -11.04 -1.37 2.10
N CYS A 102 -11.83 -0.40 1.60
CA CYS A 102 -13.28 -0.40 1.73
C CYS A 102 -13.90 -1.67 1.12
N ALA A 103 -13.52 -2.02 -0.11
CA ALA A 103 -14.08 -3.18 -0.79
C ALA A 103 -13.79 -4.52 -0.06
N ILE A 104 -12.65 -4.63 0.63
CA ILE A 104 -12.34 -5.80 1.48
C ILE A 104 -13.30 -5.89 2.67
N VAL A 105 -13.49 -4.77 3.38
CA VAL A 105 -14.30 -4.71 4.60
C VAL A 105 -15.79 -4.84 4.27
N GLU A 106 -16.28 -4.14 3.25
CA GLU A 106 -17.67 -4.17 2.79
C GLU A 106 -18.09 -5.56 2.30
N LYS A 107 -17.19 -6.29 1.62
CA LYS A 107 -17.45 -7.67 1.19
C LYS A 107 -17.18 -8.70 2.28
N LEU A 108 -17.02 -8.28 3.54
CA LEU A 108 -16.83 -9.11 4.72
C LEU A 108 -15.69 -10.14 4.58
N ARG A 109 -14.62 -9.76 3.86
CA ARG A 109 -13.45 -10.63 3.65
C ARG A 109 -12.57 -10.63 4.90
N ARG A 110 -13.08 -11.18 6.01
CA ARG A 110 -12.47 -11.14 7.36
C ARG A 110 -11.00 -11.59 7.39
N LYS A 111 -10.64 -12.61 6.60
CA LYS A 111 -9.26 -13.11 6.45
C LYS A 111 -8.30 -12.12 5.77
N SER A 112 -8.77 -10.96 5.34
CA SER A 112 -7.99 -9.92 4.66
C SER A 112 -8.15 -8.55 5.32
N TYR A 113 -8.75 -8.48 6.51
CA TYR A 113 -8.90 -7.22 7.23
C TYR A 113 -7.55 -6.62 7.63
N ASP A 114 -6.56 -7.45 7.94
CA ASP A 114 -5.17 -7.06 8.14
C ASP A 114 -4.62 -6.36 6.89
N LYS A 115 -4.89 -6.89 5.69
CA LYS A 115 -4.50 -6.28 4.42
C LYS A 115 -5.18 -4.94 4.18
N ALA A 116 -6.47 -4.82 4.50
CA ALA A 116 -7.18 -3.54 4.42
C ALA A 116 -6.54 -2.49 5.35
N ALA A 117 -6.28 -2.87 6.60
CA ALA A 117 -5.67 -1.99 7.59
C ALA A 117 -4.26 -1.53 7.17
N VAL A 118 -3.41 -2.45 6.71
CA VAL A 118 -2.05 -2.15 6.23
C VAL A 118 -2.08 -1.23 5.01
N ILE A 119 -3.00 -1.44 4.05
CA ILE A 119 -3.14 -0.53 2.90
C ILE A 119 -3.47 0.89 3.37
N THR A 120 -4.44 1.04 4.26
CA THR A 120 -4.80 2.35 4.82
C THR A 120 -3.61 2.99 5.53
N ALA A 121 -2.88 2.24 6.35
CA ALA A 121 -1.75 2.75 7.12
C ALA A 121 -0.55 3.12 6.24
N ALA A 122 -0.23 2.33 5.21
CA ALA A 122 0.85 2.65 4.27
C ALA A 122 0.57 3.95 3.50
N CYS A 123 -0.68 4.17 3.08
CA CYS A 123 -1.09 5.45 2.49
C CYS A 123 -0.94 6.62 3.48
N ALA A 124 -1.27 6.41 4.76
CA ALA A 124 -1.11 7.42 5.81
C ALA A 124 0.37 7.72 6.12
N GLU A 125 1.25 6.73 6.11
CA GLU A 125 2.70 6.91 6.25
C GLU A 125 3.26 7.81 5.15
N ASP A 126 2.90 7.56 3.89
CA ASP A 126 3.35 8.39 2.76
C ASP A 126 2.81 9.83 2.82
N LEU A 127 1.55 10.01 3.25
CA LEU A 127 0.99 11.34 3.50
C LEU A 127 1.81 12.09 4.57
N ARG A 128 2.19 11.42 5.66
CA ARG A 128 3.03 12.03 6.71
C ARG A 128 4.43 12.36 6.22
N LEU A 129 5.08 11.46 5.49
CA LEU A 129 6.41 11.69 4.91
C LEU A 129 6.44 12.90 3.97
N ARG A 130 5.30 13.27 3.40
CA ARG A 130 5.14 14.44 2.53
C ARG A 130 4.58 15.66 3.25
N SER A 131 4.73 15.71 4.57
CA SER A 131 4.28 16.82 5.42
C SER A 131 2.78 17.07 5.35
N GLN A 132 1.97 16.01 5.18
CA GLN A 132 0.51 16.06 5.19
C GLN A 132 -0.07 15.29 6.40
N PRO A 133 0.23 15.70 7.65
CA PRO A 133 -0.21 14.98 8.85
C PRO A 133 -1.74 15.00 9.02
N GLU A 134 -2.41 16.10 8.68
CA GLU A 134 -3.86 16.23 8.76
C GLU A 134 -4.58 15.29 7.77
N PRO A 135 -4.24 15.26 6.46
CA PRO A 135 -4.75 14.23 5.54
C PRO A 135 -4.49 12.80 5.99
N ALA A 136 -3.32 12.50 6.57
CA ALA A 136 -2.99 11.17 7.08
C ALA A 136 -3.90 10.74 8.24
N ALA A 137 -4.08 11.62 9.23
CA ALA A 137 -4.98 11.38 10.35
C ALA A 137 -6.43 11.25 9.86
N GLY A 138 -6.84 12.13 8.94
CA GLY A 138 -8.16 12.10 8.32
C GLY A 138 -8.45 10.79 7.59
N LEU A 139 -7.48 10.18 6.90
CA LEU A 139 -7.67 8.88 6.24
C LEU A 139 -7.96 7.76 7.25
N LEU A 140 -7.17 7.66 8.32
CA LEU A 140 -7.37 6.66 9.37
C LEU A 140 -8.73 6.85 10.05
N GLU A 141 -9.09 8.10 10.36
CA GLU A 141 -10.36 8.45 11.00
C GLU A 141 -11.57 8.16 10.11
N ARG A 142 -11.48 8.44 8.80
CA ARG A 142 -12.53 8.07 7.83
C ARG A 142 -12.76 6.56 7.81
N MET A 143 -11.69 5.76 7.80
CA MET A 143 -11.84 4.29 7.84
C MET A 143 -12.45 3.81 9.17
N ARG A 144 -12.03 4.41 10.30
CA ARG A 144 -12.57 4.11 11.63
C ARG A 144 -14.07 4.40 11.71
N THR A 145 -14.50 5.57 11.26
CA THR A 145 -15.89 6.05 11.31
C THR A 145 -16.80 5.40 10.28
N ARG A 146 -16.27 4.99 9.13
CA ARG A 146 -17.03 4.25 8.09
C ARG A 146 -17.39 2.83 8.53
N PHE A 147 -16.54 2.18 9.33
CA PHE A 147 -16.72 0.78 9.72
C PHE A 147 -16.83 0.55 11.24
N PRO A 148 -17.68 1.29 11.98
CA PRO A 148 -17.65 1.33 13.45
C PRO A 148 -18.05 -0.01 14.10
N ARG A 149 -18.83 -0.84 13.39
CA ARG A 149 -19.29 -2.15 13.87
C ARG A 149 -18.37 -3.31 13.51
N HIS A 150 -17.33 -3.08 12.70
CA HIS A 150 -16.41 -4.11 12.22
C HIS A 150 -15.24 -4.30 13.19
N ARG A 151 -15.51 -4.81 14.41
CA ARG A 151 -14.51 -4.88 15.50
C ARG A 151 -13.17 -5.49 15.09
N ALA A 152 -13.19 -6.63 14.40
CA ALA A 152 -11.95 -7.26 13.92
C ALA A 152 -11.13 -6.35 12.99
N PHE A 153 -11.78 -5.58 12.11
CA PHE A 153 -11.06 -4.59 11.28
C PHE A 153 -10.57 -3.40 12.12
N GLN A 154 -11.34 -2.95 13.10
CA GLN A 154 -10.95 -1.87 14.02
C GLN A 154 -9.71 -2.23 14.83
N ASP A 155 -9.62 -3.48 15.30
CA ASP A 155 -8.47 -3.99 16.03
C ASP A 155 -7.22 -4.00 15.15
N GLU A 156 -7.33 -4.51 13.91
CA GLU A 156 -6.24 -4.46 12.93
C GLU A 156 -5.81 -3.01 12.62
N LEU A 157 -6.78 -2.11 12.40
CA LEU A 157 -6.51 -0.70 12.10
C LEU A 157 -5.79 0.00 13.26
N LYS A 158 -6.18 -0.29 14.50
CA LYS A 158 -5.52 0.24 15.71
C LYS A 158 -4.07 -0.24 15.81
N LEU A 159 -3.81 -1.52 15.54
CA LEU A 159 -2.47 -2.10 15.59
C LEU A 159 -1.51 -1.44 14.60
N VAL A 160 -1.96 -1.21 13.36
CA VAL A 160 -1.12 -0.60 12.33
C VAL A 160 -0.98 0.92 12.50
N ALA A 161 -2.03 1.61 12.96
CA ALA A 161 -2.03 3.06 13.15
C ALA A 161 -1.01 3.51 14.22
N ALA A 162 -0.76 2.70 15.24
CA ALA A 162 0.26 2.99 16.25
C ALA A 162 1.67 3.18 15.64
N LYS A 163 1.97 2.46 14.54
CA LYS A 163 3.27 2.52 13.84
C LYS A 163 3.40 3.75 12.96
N VAL A 164 2.29 4.24 12.40
CA VAL A 164 2.23 5.48 11.60
C VAL A 164 2.70 6.70 12.40
N VAL A 165 2.43 6.70 13.71
CA VAL A 165 2.84 7.79 14.62
C VAL A 165 4.33 7.72 14.97
N HIS A 166 4.89 6.52 15.13
CA HIS A 166 6.29 6.31 15.55
C HIS A 166 7.31 6.59 14.43
N ASP A 167 7.02 6.22 13.17
CA ASP A 167 8.00 6.29 12.06
C ASP A 167 8.28 7.72 11.54
N SER A 168 7.75 8.75 12.23
CA SER A 168 7.92 10.17 11.89
C SER A 168 8.93 10.92 12.78
N SER A 169 9.56 10.22 13.73
CA SER A 169 10.61 10.77 14.61
C SER A 169 12.01 10.51 14.08
#